data_AF-A0A948UMJ1-F1
#
_entry.id   AF-A0A948UMJ1-F1
#
_cell.length_a   1.000
_cell.length_b   1.000
_cell.length_c   1.000
_cell.angle_alpha   90.00
_cell.angle_beta   90.00
_cell.angle_gamma   90.00
#
_symmetry.space_group_name_H-M   'P 1'
#
loop_
_entity.id
_entity.type
_entity.pdbx_description
1 polymer ?
#
loop_
_entity_poly.entity_id
_entity_poly.type
_entity_poly.pdbx_seq_one_letter_code
_entity_poly.pdbx_strand_id
1 'polypeptide(L)'
;MNPPDIKALITIVKTGEKQEVKKGQKAISSAWHNFYIPHREEGRKAFGVFLDEIKNFDQIQDTDHQAYFVSSLKWAFWIFGEKYFETWAEFLLKCIQHPSGKIRQSIIHNSDILIMSLSEFPSPRHRQTDHGDEVKTIRQLISLQRFGRLVMDAEDLLHRYYKPQYKRYKYVSSMPVGIYKSLQILITQKLLRSEYYENLYKEYLHNLKMSNLKPNQPN
;
A
#
# COMPACT_ATOMS: atom_id res chain seq x y z
N MET A 1 24.67 21.44 4.17
CA MET A 1 24.18 20.61 5.31
C MET A 1 24.24 19.17 4.84
N ASN A 2 24.77 18.23 5.64
CA ASN A 2 24.86 16.84 5.20
C ASN A 2 23.48 16.16 5.25
N PRO A 3 23.16 15.25 4.31
CA PRO A 3 21.92 14.50 4.34
C PRO A 3 21.81 13.68 5.63
N PRO A 4 20.61 13.58 6.25
CA PRO A 4 20.36 12.62 7.32
C PRO A 4 20.54 11.19 6.82
N ASP A 5 21.23 10.36 7.60
CA ASP A 5 21.36 8.93 7.33
C ASP A 5 20.03 8.21 7.65
N ILE A 6 19.28 7.89 6.61
CA ILE A 6 17.98 7.21 6.72
C ILE A 6 18.12 5.83 7.37
N LYS A 7 19.23 5.11 7.14
CA LYS A 7 19.44 3.79 7.73
C LYS A 7 19.61 3.89 9.25
N ALA A 8 20.43 4.84 9.70
CA ALA A 8 20.60 5.10 11.13
C ALA A 8 19.27 5.51 11.81
N LEU A 9 18.47 6.35 11.14
CA LEU A 9 17.15 6.73 11.65
C LEU A 9 16.18 5.55 11.73
N ILE A 10 16.20 4.63 10.76
CA ILE A 10 15.39 3.40 10.80
C ILE A 10 15.83 2.51 11.96
N THR A 11 17.14 2.38 12.22
CA THR A 11 17.63 1.65 13.40
C THR A 11 17.02 2.21 14.68
N ILE A 12 17.03 3.54 14.86
CA ILE A 12 16.37 4.20 16.00
C ILE A 12 14.88 3.87 16.05
N VAL A 13 14.18 3.88 14.92
CA VAL A 13 12.74 3.53 14.86
C VAL A 13 12.47 2.08 15.24
N LYS A 14 13.43 1.17 15.03
CA LYS A 14 13.31 -0.27 15.30
C LYS A 14 13.75 -0.68 16.71
N THR A 15 14.57 0.13 17.40
CA THR A 15 15.18 -0.29 18.69
C THR A 15 15.22 0.80 19.76
N GLY A 16 14.97 2.06 19.43
CA GLY A 16 15.13 3.19 20.35
C GLY A 16 13.98 3.32 21.33
N GLU A 17 14.16 4.13 22.37
CA GLU A 17 13.05 4.42 23.28
C GLU A 17 11.96 5.25 22.60
N LYS A 18 10.74 5.24 23.16
CA LYS A 18 9.56 5.91 22.57
C LYS A 18 9.82 7.36 22.14
N GLN A 19 10.60 8.13 22.91
CA GLN A 19 10.95 9.52 22.56
C GLN A 19 11.95 9.59 21.41
N GLU A 20 12.92 8.67 21.36
CA GLU A 20 13.89 8.56 20.28
C GLU A 20 13.23 8.13 18.98
N VAL A 21 12.33 7.14 19.04
CA VAL A 21 11.50 6.74 17.90
C VAL A 21 10.76 7.94 17.34
N LYS A 22 10.05 8.70 18.19
CA LYS A 22 9.28 9.87 17.73
C LYS A 22 10.18 10.92 17.06
N LYS A 23 11.39 11.14 17.59
CA LYS A 23 12.40 12.02 16.98
C LYS A 23 12.89 11.45 15.64
N GLY A 24 13.16 10.15 15.57
CA GLY A 24 13.60 9.43 14.37
C GLY A 24 12.58 9.51 13.24
N GLN A 25 11.30 9.23 13.53
CA GLN A 25 10.21 9.35 12.56
C GLN A 25 10.04 10.79 12.05
N LYS A 26 10.13 11.78 12.94
CA LYS A 26 10.09 13.19 12.55
C LYS A 26 11.30 13.56 11.67
N ALA A 27 12.49 13.04 11.99
CA ALA A 27 13.70 13.25 11.21
C ALA A 27 13.60 12.62 9.82
N ILE A 28 13.07 11.40 9.68
CA ILE A 28 12.81 10.77 8.37
C ILE A 28 11.89 11.64 7.53
N SER A 29 10.79 12.14 8.12
CA SER A 29 9.85 13.00 7.42
C SER A 29 10.45 14.35 7.03
N SER A 30 11.27 14.93 7.91
CA SER A 30 12.00 16.18 7.67
C SER A 30 13.03 16.01 6.56
N ALA A 31 13.76 14.89 6.54
CA ALA A 31 14.77 14.59 5.53
C ALA A 31 14.19 14.61 4.12
N TRP A 32 13.01 13.99 3.93
CA TRP A 32 12.34 14.02 2.63
C TRP A 32 12.03 15.45 2.19
N HIS A 33 11.34 16.23 3.03
CA HIS A 33 10.90 17.57 2.66
C HIS A 33 12.04 18.58 2.48
N ASN A 34 12.99 18.58 3.41
CA ASN A 34 13.97 19.66 3.53
C ASN A 34 15.26 19.38 2.77
N PHE A 35 15.56 18.10 2.49
CA PHE A 35 16.80 17.72 1.82
C PHE A 35 16.54 17.03 0.47
N TYR A 36 15.66 16.05 0.42
CA TYR A 36 15.55 15.17 -0.74
C TYR A 36 14.55 15.61 -1.82
N ILE A 37 13.62 16.53 -1.54
CA ILE A 37 12.78 17.14 -2.59
C ILE A 37 13.65 17.87 -3.65
N PRO A 38 14.65 18.69 -3.26
CA PRO A 38 15.62 19.24 -4.20
C PRO A 38 16.57 18.20 -4.81
N HIS A 39 16.89 17.11 -4.09
CA HIS A 39 17.87 16.08 -4.48
C HIS A 39 17.20 14.71 -4.69
N ARG A 40 16.21 14.64 -5.59
CA ARG A 40 15.30 13.47 -5.70
C ARG A 40 16.00 12.13 -5.93
N GLU A 41 17.06 12.09 -6.73
CA GLU A 41 17.79 10.86 -7.03
C GLU A 41 18.60 10.34 -5.82
N GLU A 42 19.21 11.24 -5.05
CA GLU A 42 19.84 10.88 -3.77
C GLU A 42 18.79 10.42 -2.75
N GLY A 43 17.64 11.09 -2.72
CA GLY A 43 16.50 10.71 -1.90
C GLY A 43 15.97 9.33 -2.21
N ARG A 44 15.85 8.98 -3.50
CA ARG A 44 15.53 7.63 -3.93
C ARG A 44 16.54 6.65 -3.33
N LYS A 45 17.84 6.83 -3.57
CA LYS A 45 18.87 5.91 -3.03
C LYS A 45 18.77 5.78 -1.50
N ALA A 46 18.61 6.90 -0.79
CA ALA A 46 18.52 6.91 0.67
C ALA A 46 17.28 6.18 1.21
N PHE A 47 16.11 6.38 0.61
CA PHE A 47 14.87 5.70 1.01
C PHE A 47 14.77 4.27 0.50
N GLY A 48 15.62 3.86 -0.46
CA GLY A 48 15.68 2.49 -0.97
C GLY A 48 15.96 1.46 0.13
N VAL A 49 16.63 1.88 1.22
CA VAL A 49 16.88 1.03 2.40
C VAL A 49 15.60 0.40 2.98
N PHE A 50 14.44 1.07 2.86
CA PHE A 50 13.18 0.50 3.35
C PHE A 50 12.79 -0.80 2.63
N LEU A 51 13.18 -0.97 1.36
CA LEU A 51 12.91 -2.20 0.59
C LEU A 51 13.69 -3.40 1.14
N ASP A 52 14.88 -3.16 1.70
CA ASP A 52 15.65 -4.22 2.34
C ASP A 52 15.17 -4.47 3.77
N GLU A 53 14.79 -3.40 4.49
CA GLU A 53 14.33 -3.50 5.87
C GLU A 53 12.98 -4.23 6.00
N ILE A 54 12.07 -4.14 5.03
CA ILE A 54 10.82 -4.92 5.06
C ILE A 54 11.05 -6.44 5.00
N LYS A 55 12.15 -6.91 4.39
CA LYS A 55 12.49 -8.34 4.33
C LYS A 55 12.80 -8.88 5.73
N ASN A 56 13.31 -8.02 6.61
CA ASN A 56 13.66 -8.33 7.99
C ASN A 56 12.61 -7.85 9.00
N PHE A 57 11.39 -7.51 8.55
CA PHE A 57 10.34 -6.97 9.41
C PHE A 57 10.00 -7.87 10.61
N ASP A 58 9.98 -9.19 10.40
CA ASP A 58 9.65 -10.15 11.46
C ASP A 58 10.77 -10.27 12.51
N GLN A 59 11.97 -9.75 12.23
CA GLN A 59 13.10 -9.74 13.16
C GLN A 59 13.10 -8.50 14.07
N ILE A 60 12.19 -7.54 13.85
CA ILE A 60 12.03 -6.40 14.75
C ILE A 60 11.47 -6.92 16.08
N GLN A 61 12.21 -6.64 17.16
CA GLN A 61 12.11 -7.32 18.45
C GLN A 61 10.70 -7.36 19.05
N ASP A 62 9.97 -6.25 18.95
CA ASP A 62 8.62 -6.17 19.49
C ASP A 62 7.62 -5.50 18.56
N THR A 63 6.36 -5.75 18.89
CA THR A 63 5.19 -5.31 18.14
C THR A 63 5.06 -3.78 18.04
N ASP A 64 5.57 -3.04 19.04
CA ASP A 64 5.47 -1.58 19.03
C ASP A 64 6.47 -1.00 18.03
N HIS A 65 7.71 -1.50 18.03
CA HIS A 65 8.72 -1.14 17.03
C HIS A 65 8.35 -1.58 15.62
N GLN A 66 7.71 -2.74 15.46
CA GLN A 66 7.12 -3.14 14.18
C GLN A 66 6.06 -2.13 13.72
N ALA A 67 5.16 -1.71 14.61
CA ALA A 67 4.15 -0.71 14.27
C ALA A 67 4.75 0.67 13.96
N TYR A 68 5.81 1.07 14.67
CA TYR A 68 6.55 2.30 14.40
C TYR A 68 7.24 2.26 13.04
N PHE A 69 7.93 1.17 12.72
CA PHE A 69 8.54 0.96 11.40
C PHE A 69 7.50 1.06 10.28
N VAL A 70 6.38 0.34 10.39
CA VAL A 70 5.29 0.40 9.40
C VAL A 70 4.76 1.82 9.23
N SER A 71 4.60 2.56 10.33
CA SER A 71 4.12 3.95 10.27
C SER A 71 5.10 4.89 9.55
N SER A 72 6.39 4.57 9.51
CA SER A 72 7.42 5.33 8.80
C SER A 72 7.50 5.07 7.30
N LEU A 73 6.76 4.08 6.77
CA LEU A 73 6.80 3.69 5.36
C LEU A 73 6.15 4.70 4.41
N LYS A 74 5.41 5.69 4.92
CA LYS A 74 4.72 6.72 4.11
C LYS A 74 5.55 7.23 2.94
N TRP A 75 6.78 7.66 3.20
CA TRP A 75 7.64 8.23 2.16
C TRP A 75 8.21 7.16 1.23
N ALA A 76 8.53 5.98 1.74
CA ALA A 76 8.95 4.85 0.91
C ALA A 76 7.84 4.47 -0.09
N PHE A 77 6.57 4.41 0.34
CA PHE A 77 5.43 4.17 -0.55
C PHE A 77 5.28 5.29 -1.58
N TRP A 78 5.46 6.54 -1.20
CA TRP A 78 5.35 7.65 -2.14
C TRP A 78 6.46 7.63 -3.22
N ILE A 79 7.69 7.31 -2.83
CA ILE A 79 8.87 7.37 -3.70
C ILE A 79 8.98 6.14 -4.60
N PHE A 80 8.68 4.96 -4.04
CA PHE A 80 8.94 3.65 -4.63
C PHE A 80 7.70 2.82 -4.88
N GLY A 81 6.52 3.30 -4.48
CA GLY A 81 5.27 2.56 -4.54
C GLY A 81 4.96 2.07 -5.94
N GLU A 82 5.11 2.90 -6.96
CA GLU A 82 4.84 2.48 -8.34
C GLU A 82 5.86 1.44 -8.85
N LYS A 83 7.15 1.66 -8.60
CA LYS A 83 8.23 0.79 -9.12
C LYS A 83 8.22 -0.58 -8.46
N TYR A 84 7.91 -0.65 -7.17
CA TYR A 84 7.94 -1.87 -6.36
C TYR A 84 6.56 -2.21 -5.80
N PHE A 85 5.50 -1.92 -6.57
CA PHE A 85 4.12 -1.99 -6.10
C PHE A 85 3.77 -3.37 -5.56
N GLU A 86 4.13 -4.42 -6.29
CA GLU A 86 3.86 -5.81 -5.92
C GLU A 86 4.49 -6.16 -4.58
N THR A 87 5.76 -5.80 -4.37
CA THR A 87 6.46 -6.02 -3.09
C THR A 87 5.77 -5.29 -1.94
N TRP A 88 5.34 -4.05 -2.16
CA TRP A 88 4.63 -3.28 -1.15
C TRP A 88 3.21 -3.80 -0.88
N ALA A 89 2.53 -4.28 -1.91
CA ALA A 89 1.21 -4.90 -1.83
C ALA A 89 1.27 -6.20 -1.03
N GLU A 90 2.25 -7.06 -1.31
CA GLU A 90 2.52 -8.29 -0.53
C GLU A 90 2.80 -7.96 0.94
N PHE A 91 3.67 -6.97 1.19
CA PHE A 91 3.97 -6.51 2.55
C PHE A 91 2.73 -5.96 3.26
N LEU A 92 1.88 -5.20 2.56
CA LEU A 92 0.62 -4.69 3.08
C LEU A 92 -0.32 -5.85 3.47
N LEU A 93 -0.49 -6.82 2.58
CA LEU A 93 -1.34 -8.00 2.81
C LEU A 93 -0.79 -8.90 3.93
N LYS A 94 0.53 -8.95 4.12
CA LYS A 94 1.15 -9.58 5.29
C LYS A 94 0.81 -8.84 6.58
N CYS A 95 1.02 -7.52 6.62
CA CYS A 95 0.78 -6.71 7.82
C CYS A 95 -0.70 -6.65 8.22
N ILE A 96 -1.65 -6.64 7.27
CA ILE A 96 -3.07 -6.60 7.60
C ILE A 96 -3.58 -7.90 8.27
N GLN A 97 -2.87 -9.00 8.06
CA GLN A 97 -3.15 -10.30 8.72
C GLN A 97 -2.45 -10.45 10.07
N HIS A 98 -1.60 -9.50 10.46
CA HIS A 98 -0.81 -9.60 11.69
C HIS A 98 -1.70 -9.70 12.95
N PRO A 99 -1.35 -10.51 13.97
CA PRO A 99 -2.17 -10.68 15.18
C PRO A 99 -2.34 -9.38 15.98
N SER A 100 -1.31 -8.53 16.02
CA SER A 100 -1.39 -7.22 16.66
C SER A 100 -2.24 -6.21 15.88
N GLY A 101 -3.21 -5.60 16.56
CA GLY A 101 -4.00 -4.49 16.03
C GLY A 101 -3.19 -3.23 15.72
N LYS A 102 -2.07 -2.99 16.42
CA LYS A 102 -1.22 -1.80 16.20
C LYS A 102 -0.62 -1.81 14.80
N ILE A 103 -0.07 -2.96 14.38
CA ILE A 103 0.50 -3.14 13.04
C ILE A 103 -0.57 -3.04 11.96
N ARG A 104 -1.73 -3.69 12.17
CA ARG A 104 -2.86 -3.60 11.23
C ARG A 104 -3.32 -2.15 11.05
N GLN A 105 -3.43 -1.37 12.12
CA GLN A 105 -3.80 0.04 12.04
C GLN A 105 -2.74 0.89 11.35
N SER A 106 -1.45 0.69 11.66
CA SER A 106 -0.35 1.40 11.01
C SER A 106 -0.34 1.17 9.50
N ILE A 107 -0.52 -0.07 9.04
CA ILE A 107 -0.51 -0.36 7.60
C ILE A 107 -1.76 0.17 6.88
N ILE A 108 -2.95 0.09 7.50
CA ILE A 108 -4.18 0.71 6.97
C ILE A 108 -3.96 2.21 6.76
N HIS A 109 -3.34 2.89 7.73
CA HIS A 109 -3.11 4.33 7.65
C HIS A 109 -2.25 4.73 6.45
N ASN A 110 -1.24 3.91 6.09
CA ASN A 110 -0.33 4.19 4.98
C ASN A 110 -0.80 3.62 3.63
N SER A 111 -1.80 2.73 3.60
CA SER A 111 -2.22 2.03 2.39
C SER A 111 -2.70 2.95 1.25
N ASP A 112 -3.33 4.07 1.56
CA ASP A 112 -3.78 5.05 0.57
C ASP A 112 -2.61 5.67 -0.20
N ILE A 113 -1.47 5.86 0.46
CA ILE A 113 -0.25 6.41 -0.15
C ILE A 113 0.30 5.45 -1.21
N LEU A 114 0.25 4.14 -0.95
CA LEU A 114 0.64 3.14 -1.94
C LEU A 114 -0.30 3.20 -3.16
N ILE A 115 -1.60 3.30 -2.96
CA ILE A 115 -2.56 3.43 -4.08
C ILE A 115 -2.35 4.74 -4.85
N MET A 116 -2.13 5.85 -4.15
CA MET A 116 -1.85 7.16 -4.76
C MET A 116 -0.52 7.20 -5.51
N SER A 117 0.40 6.26 -5.26
CA SER A 117 1.66 6.17 -6.00
C SER A 117 1.46 5.64 -7.42
N LEU A 118 0.35 4.97 -7.74
CA LEU A 118 0.01 4.55 -9.09
C LEU A 118 -0.30 5.80 -9.92
N SER A 119 0.60 6.13 -10.85
CA SER A 119 0.66 7.43 -11.50
C SER A 119 -0.49 7.69 -12.48
N GLU A 120 -1.14 6.63 -12.99
CA GLU A 120 -2.11 6.75 -14.07
C GLU A 120 -3.18 5.65 -13.99
N PHE A 121 -4.44 6.06 -13.78
CA PHE A 121 -5.60 5.19 -13.93
C PHE A 121 -6.38 5.55 -15.21
N PRO A 122 -7.14 4.62 -15.80
CA PRO A 122 -8.06 4.93 -16.88
C PRO A 122 -8.99 6.08 -16.48
N SER A 123 -9.05 7.12 -17.31
CA SER A 123 -9.99 8.23 -17.14
C SER A 123 -11.07 8.15 -18.23
N PRO A 124 -12.36 8.16 -17.86
CA PRO A 124 -13.45 8.12 -18.85
C PRO A 124 -13.45 9.35 -19.78
N ARG A 125 -12.86 10.48 -19.36
CA ARG A 125 -12.78 11.72 -20.16
C ARG A 125 -11.70 11.71 -21.24
N HIS A 126 -10.83 10.70 -21.28
CA HIS A 126 -9.72 10.62 -22.25
C HIS A 126 -9.87 9.49 -23.27
N ARG A 127 -11.02 8.80 -23.31
CA ARG A 127 -11.28 7.76 -24.31
C ARG A 127 -11.66 8.30 -25.71
N GLN A 128 -11.78 9.62 -25.89
CA GLN A 128 -12.39 10.20 -27.10
C GLN A 128 -11.48 11.10 -27.96
N THR A 129 -10.26 11.41 -27.53
CA THR A 129 -9.40 12.32 -28.31
C THR A 129 -7.97 11.85 -28.27
N ASP A 130 -7.43 11.60 -29.46
CA ASP A 130 -6.03 11.40 -29.81
C ASP A 130 -5.54 9.94 -29.90
N HIS A 131 -5.05 9.60 -31.10
CA HIS A 131 -4.13 8.51 -31.42
C HIS A 131 -2.76 8.67 -30.70
N GLY A 132 -2.74 9.02 -29.42
CA GLY A 132 -1.67 9.84 -28.87
C GLY A 132 -0.55 9.14 -28.10
N ASP A 133 -0.78 8.06 -27.35
CA ASP A 133 0.32 7.43 -26.60
C ASP A 133 -0.01 5.99 -26.15
N GLU A 134 0.42 5.01 -26.95
CA GLU A 134 0.29 3.58 -26.61
C GLU A 134 0.95 3.28 -25.25
N VAL A 135 2.07 3.95 -24.94
CA VAL A 135 2.79 3.80 -23.68
C VAL A 135 1.93 4.20 -22.48
N LYS A 136 1.19 5.31 -22.58
CA LYS A 136 0.27 5.77 -21.53
C LYS A 136 -0.88 4.78 -21.32
N THR A 137 -1.43 4.25 -22.41
CA THR A 137 -2.51 3.25 -22.34
C THR A 137 -2.03 1.97 -21.64
N ILE A 138 -0.82 1.51 -21.99
CA ILE A 138 -0.19 0.35 -21.33
C ILE A 138 0.02 0.62 -19.83
N ARG A 139 0.53 1.80 -19.45
CA ARG A 139 0.72 2.18 -18.04
C ARG A 139 -0.58 2.21 -17.25
N GLN A 140 -1.65 2.78 -17.82
CA GLN A 140 -2.98 2.78 -17.21
C GLN A 140 -3.50 1.37 -16.98
N LEU A 141 -3.31 0.46 -17.96
CA LEU A 141 -3.71 -0.93 -17.83
C LEU A 141 -2.91 -1.65 -16.74
N ILE A 142 -1.59 -1.45 -16.67
CA ILE A 142 -0.73 -2.02 -15.63
C ILE A 142 -1.18 -1.53 -14.24
N SER A 143 -1.41 -0.24 -14.07
CA SER A 143 -1.92 0.34 -12.81
C SER A 143 -3.28 -0.22 -12.43
N LEU A 144 -4.19 -0.36 -13.40
CA LEU A 144 -5.50 -0.99 -13.19
C LEU A 144 -5.36 -2.45 -12.74
N GLN A 145 -4.47 -3.22 -13.39
CA GLN A 145 -4.21 -4.62 -13.03
C GLN A 145 -3.63 -4.73 -11.62
N ARG A 146 -2.63 -3.91 -11.28
CA ARG A 146 -2.00 -3.86 -9.95
C ARG A 146 -2.99 -3.52 -8.86
N PHE A 147 -3.76 -2.44 -9.05
CA PHE A 147 -4.81 -2.03 -8.12
C PHE A 147 -5.88 -3.10 -7.96
N GLY A 148 -6.44 -3.58 -9.09
CA GLY A 148 -7.51 -4.58 -9.07
C GLY A 148 -7.07 -5.89 -8.44
N ARG A 149 -5.83 -6.32 -8.70
CA ARG A 149 -5.26 -7.51 -8.07
C ARG A 149 -5.15 -7.37 -6.55
N LEU A 150 -4.65 -6.23 -6.06
CA LEU A 150 -4.58 -5.96 -4.63
C LEU A 150 -5.96 -5.96 -3.95
N VAL A 151 -6.99 -5.39 -4.60
CA VAL A 151 -8.36 -5.42 -4.07
C VAL A 151 -8.87 -6.85 -4.00
N MET A 152 -8.71 -7.63 -5.08
CA MET A 152 -9.15 -9.02 -5.14
C MET A 152 -8.46 -9.89 -4.09
N ASP A 153 -7.13 -9.77 -3.93
CA ASP A 153 -6.38 -10.51 -2.91
C ASP A 153 -6.83 -10.11 -1.48
N ALA A 154 -7.19 -8.84 -1.25
CA ALA A 154 -7.76 -8.40 0.03
C ALA A 154 -9.19 -8.95 0.26
N GLU A 155 -10.02 -9.04 -0.78
CA GLU A 155 -11.34 -9.68 -0.72
C GLU A 155 -11.22 -11.18 -0.42
N ASP A 156 -10.28 -11.88 -1.04
CA ASP A 156 -10.02 -13.30 -0.76
C ASP A 156 -9.64 -13.52 0.71
N LEU A 157 -8.79 -12.65 1.27
CA LEU A 157 -8.49 -12.66 2.70
C LEU A 157 -9.75 -12.37 3.53
N LEU A 158 -10.59 -11.41 3.12
CA LEU A 158 -11.81 -11.09 3.84
C LEU A 158 -12.74 -12.30 3.93
N HIS A 159 -12.92 -13.03 2.82
CA HIS A 159 -13.68 -14.28 2.78
C HIS A 159 -13.05 -15.36 3.67
N ARG A 160 -11.72 -15.51 3.65
CA ARG A 160 -10.99 -16.48 4.49
C ARG A 160 -11.18 -16.23 5.99
N TYR A 161 -11.15 -14.96 6.42
CA TYR A 161 -11.28 -14.59 7.83
C TYR A 161 -12.73 -14.42 8.29
N TYR A 162 -13.70 -14.58 7.38
CA TYR A 162 -15.11 -14.50 7.72
C TYR A 162 -15.51 -15.59 8.72
N LYS A 163 -16.35 -15.20 9.69
CA LYS A 163 -17.01 -16.13 10.61
C LYS A 163 -18.49 -15.78 10.68
N PRO A 164 -19.40 -16.78 10.75
CA PRO A 164 -20.85 -16.54 10.80
C PRO A 164 -21.28 -15.54 11.87
N GLN A 165 -20.60 -15.53 13.03
CA GLN A 165 -20.86 -14.59 14.12
C GLN A 165 -20.74 -13.11 13.72
N TYR A 166 -20.05 -12.77 12.62
CA TYR A 166 -19.96 -11.40 12.15
C TYR A 166 -21.25 -10.88 11.50
N LYS A 167 -22.18 -11.77 11.08
CA LYS A 167 -23.49 -11.40 10.51
C LYS A 167 -24.35 -10.54 11.44
N ARG A 168 -24.15 -10.65 12.76
CA ARG A 168 -24.92 -9.88 13.75
C ARG A 168 -24.57 -8.39 13.80
N TYR A 169 -23.44 -7.99 13.23
CA TYR A 169 -22.98 -6.60 13.27
C TYR A 169 -23.43 -5.85 12.03
N LYS A 170 -24.32 -4.87 12.21
CA LYS A 170 -24.79 -3.98 11.12
C LYS A 170 -23.69 -3.05 10.60
N TYR A 171 -22.77 -2.63 11.46
CA TYR A 171 -21.72 -1.66 11.14
C TYR A 171 -20.33 -2.23 11.45
N VAL A 172 -19.36 -1.93 10.58
CA VAL A 172 -17.93 -2.30 10.78
C VAL A 172 -17.40 -1.75 12.09
N SER A 173 -17.78 -0.52 12.46
CA SER A 173 -17.40 0.12 13.72
C SER A 173 -17.79 -0.71 14.94
N SER A 174 -18.92 -1.43 14.89
CA SER A 174 -19.44 -2.28 15.96
C SER A 174 -18.81 -3.67 16.03
N MET A 175 -18.06 -4.09 15.01
CA MET A 175 -17.39 -5.40 15.02
C MET A 175 -16.26 -5.43 16.06
N PRO A 176 -15.93 -6.61 16.63
CA PRO A 176 -14.77 -6.75 17.50
C PRO A 176 -13.47 -6.45 16.73
N VAL A 177 -12.47 -5.95 17.45
CA VAL A 177 -11.14 -5.73 16.87
C VAL A 177 -10.55 -7.08 16.43
N GLY A 178 -10.12 -7.16 15.17
CA GLY A 178 -9.58 -8.39 14.59
C GLY A 178 -9.22 -8.20 13.12
N ILE A 179 -8.65 -9.24 12.52
CA ILE A 179 -8.21 -9.23 11.11
C ILE A 179 -9.39 -8.93 10.17
N TYR A 180 -10.53 -9.60 10.37
CA TYR A 180 -11.73 -9.39 9.55
C TYR A 180 -12.20 -7.92 9.53
N LYS A 181 -12.30 -7.27 10.70
CA LYS A 181 -12.64 -5.84 10.80
C LYS A 181 -11.61 -4.96 10.11
N SER A 182 -10.33 -5.26 10.29
CA SER A 182 -9.22 -4.52 9.65
C SER A 182 -9.25 -4.64 8.12
N LEU A 183 -9.56 -5.82 7.57
CA LEU A 183 -9.74 -6.03 6.13
C LEU A 183 -10.95 -5.26 5.60
N GLN A 184 -12.07 -5.25 6.32
CA GLN A 184 -13.22 -4.42 5.93
C GLN A 184 -12.89 -2.93 5.90
N ILE A 185 -12.14 -2.43 6.88
CA ILE A 185 -11.67 -1.04 6.89
C ILE A 185 -10.73 -0.78 5.70
N LEU A 186 -9.76 -1.67 5.44
CA LEU A 186 -8.86 -1.54 4.30
C LEU A 186 -9.63 -1.44 2.99
N ILE A 187 -10.54 -2.38 2.73
CA ILE A 187 -11.30 -2.41 1.48
C ILE A 187 -12.22 -1.19 1.38
N THR A 188 -13.08 -0.95 2.37
CA THR A 188 -14.14 0.07 2.26
C THR A 188 -13.67 1.51 2.46
N GLN A 189 -12.63 1.75 3.26
CA GLN A 189 -12.18 3.10 3.61
C GLN A 189 -10.89 3.52 2.90
N LYS A 190 -10.13 2.56 2.35
CA LYS A 190 -8.84 2.85 1.71
C LYS A 190 -8.83 2.48 0.24
N LEU A 191 -9.12 1.23 -0.10
CA LEU A 191 -9.03 0.75 -1.48
C LEU A 191 -10.21 1.19 -2.34
N LEU A 192 -11.44 1.01 -1.85
CA LEU A 192 -12.70 1.31 -2.53
C LEU A 192 -13.42 2.50 -1.87
N ARG A 193 -12.66 3.53 -1.49
CA ARG A 193 -13.15 4.67 -0.68
C ARG A 193 -14.14 5.60 -1.40
N SER A 194 -14.30 5.45 -2.71
CA SER A 194 -15.20 6.27 -3.52
C SER A 194 -15.65 5.52 -4.76
N GLU A 195 -16.75 5.98 -5.35
CA GLU A 195 -17.30 5.44 -6.59
C GLU A 195 -16.26 5.37 -7.72
N TYR A 196 -15.32 6.30 -7.76
CA TYR A 196 -14.21 6.27 -8.70
C TYR A 196 -13.37 4.98 -8.59
N TYR A 197 -12.91 4.64 -7.39
CA TYR A 197 -12.12 3.43 -7.16
C TYR A 197 -12.95 2.15 -7.30
N GLU A 198 -14.24 2.19 -6.93
CA GLU A 198 -15.17 1.09 -7.20
C GLU A 198 -15.31 0.83 -8.70
N ASN A 199 -15.41 1.88 -9.51
CA ASN A 199 -15.54 1.76 -10.96
C ASN A 199 -14.25 1.26 -11.61
N LEU A 200 -13.07 1.65 -11.10
CA LEU A 200 -11.79 1.04 -11.49
C LEU A 200 -11.79 -0.47 -11.21
N TYR A 201 -12.24 -0.89 -10.02
CA TYR A 201 -12.27 -2.31 -9.69
C TYR A 201 -13.27 -3.08 -10.55
N LYS A 202 -14.46 -2.51 -10.82
CA LYS A 202 -15.43 -3.10 -11.77
C LYS A 202 -14.85 -3.24 -13.19
N GLU A 203 -14.11 -2.24 -13.66
CA GLU A 203 -13.41 -2.31 -14.96
C GLU A 203 -12.37 -3.43 -14.99
N TYR A 204 -11.56 -3.57 -13.93
CA TYR A 204 -10.64 -4.68 -13.77
C TYR A 204 -11.36 -6.04 -13.85
N LEU A 205 -12.45 -6.23 -13.08
CA LEU A 205 -13.23 -7.47 -13.07
C LEU A 205 -13.86 -7.77 -14.44
N HIS A 206 -14.31 -6.73 -15.17
CA HIS A 206 -14.81 -6.88 -16.53
C HIS A 206 -13.70 -7.39 -17.47
N ASN A 207 -12.52 -6.76 -17.42
CA ASN A 207 -11.38 -7.16 -18.25
C ASN A 207 -10.93 -8.61 -17.95
N LEU A 208 -10.92 -9.01 -16.68
CA LEU A 208 -10.58 -10.37 -16.25
C LEU A 208 -11.58 -11.42 -16.78
N LYS A 209 -12.87 -11.10 -16.79
CA LYS A 209 -13.89 -11.99 -17.37
C LYS A 209 -13.70 -12.12 -18.88
N MET A 210 -13.46 -11.00 -19.57
CA MET A 210 -13.26 -10.99 -21.03
C MET A 210 -11.98 -11.73 -21.45
N SER A 211 -10.91 -11.69 -20.65
CA SER A 211 -9.70 -12.49 -20.93
C SER A 211 -9.94 -13.98 -20.76
N ASN A 212 -10.73 -14.39 -19.77
CA ASN A 212 -11.06 -15.79 -19.51
C ASN A 212 -12.03 -16.39 -20.54
N LEU A 213 -12.76 -15.55 -21.28
CA LEU A 213 -13.68 -15.94 -22.36
C LEU A 213 -13.00 -16.09 -23.74
N LYS A 214 -11.69 -15.85 -23.85
CA LYS A 214 -10.91 -16.11 -25.08
C LYS A 214 -10.09 -17.41 -24.93
N PRO A 215 -10.68 -18.61 -25.00
CA PRO A 215 -9.89 -19.83 -25.12
C PRO A 215 -9.30 -19.91 -26.52
N ASN A 216 -7.96 -20.05 -26.60
CA ASN A 216 -7.16 -20.55 -27.73
C ASN A 216 -7.84 -20.50 -29.12
N GLN A 217 -7.57 -19.46 -29.91
CA GLN A 217 -7.53 -19.65 -31.36
C GLN A 217 -6.17 -20.27 -31.68
N PRO A 218 -6.09 -21.56 -32.06
CA PRO A 218 -4.87 -22.09 -32.63
C PRO A 218 -4.60 -21.36 -33.95
N ASN A 219 -3.37 -20.85 -34.10
CA ASN A 219 -2.80 -20.52 -35.40
C ASN A 219 -2.63 -21.80 -36.23
#